data_AF-A0A6B2H204-F1
#
_entry.id   AF-A0A6B2H204-F1
#
_cell.length_a   1.000
_cell.length_b   1.000
_cell.length_c   1.000
_cell.angle_alpha   90.00
_cell.angle_beta   90.00
_cell.angle_gamma   90.00
#
_symmetry.space_group_name_H-M   'P 1'
#
loop_
_entity.id
_entity.type
_entity.pdbx_description
1 polymer ?
#
loop_
_entity_poly.entity_id
_entity_poly.type
_entity_poly.pdbx_seq_one_letter_code
_entity_poly.pdbx_strand_id
1 'polypeptide(L)'
;MTSVEFLEKIRQHFDTAIFQPRETEHELDVLILTAEQKLYNYYLWIESNWTTLNIGATLKSAPEKYFWYEACENNYENNLEWIMQLLKYSFRELDKLLNYETRIIQKKGMITTSFECQYLTDKWNRVSKNSIVHSNIALPKIHGRNKVYT
;
A
#
# COMPACT_ATOMS: atom_id res chain seq x y z
N MET A 1 -8.92 18.39 -10.01
CA MET A 1 -8.66 17.02 -10.48
C MET A 1 -9.63 16.11 -9.77
N THR A 2 -10.38 15.29 -10.48
CA THR A 2 -11.32 14.32 -9.88
C THR A 2 -10.62 13.00 -9.55
N SER A 3 -11.24 12.15 -8.75
CA SER A 3 -10.72 10.80 -8.46
C SER A 3 -10.58 9.94 -9.73
N VAL A 4 -11.49 10.11 -10.69
CA VAL A 4 -11.42 9.47 -12.02
C VAL A 4 -10.18 9.95 -12.79
N GLU A 5 -9.98 11.27 -12.90
CA GLU A 5 -8.79 11.83 -13.58
C GLU A 5 -7.48 11.41 -12.92
N PHE A 6 -7.46 11.35 -11.59
CA PHE A 6 -6.31 10.91 -10.82
C PHE A 6 -5.97 9.44 -11.11
N LEU A 7 -6.98 8.56 -11.08
CA LEU A 7 -6.80 7.14 -11.37
C LEU A 7 -6.37 6.90 -12.82
N GLU A 8 -6.94 7.62 -13.79
CA GLU A 8 -6.53 7.51 -15.19
C GLU A 8 -5.07 7.89 -15.39
N LYS A 9 -4.57 8.93 -14.71
CA LYS A 9 -3.15 9.28 -14.73
C LYS A 9 -2.27 8.18 -14.15
N ILE A 10 -2.71 7.49 -13.10
CA ILE A 10 -2.01 6.32 -12.55
C ILE A 10 -1.99 5.15 -13.54
N ARG A 11 -3.13 4.80 -14.13
CA ARG A 11 -3.24 3.72 -15.12
C ARG A 11 -2.36 3.94 -16.34
N GLN A 12 -2.30 5.18 -16.82
CA GLN A 12 -1.45 5.54 -17.96
C GLN A 12 0.05 5.41 -17.65
N HIS A 13 0.44 5.48 -16.38
CA HIS A 13 1.83 5.35 -15.95
C HIS A 13 2.25 3.89 -15.70
N PHE A 14 1.29 3.01 -15.35
CA PHE A 14 1.54 1.61 -15.01
C PHE A 14 0.66 0.67 -15.85
N ASP A 15 1.19 0.23 -16.99
CA ASP A 15 0.46 -0.59 -17.98
C ASP A 15 0.42 -2.10 -17.63
N THR A 16 1.32 -2.57 -16.77
CA THR A 16 1.42 -3.98 -16.36
C THR A 16 0.44 -4.38 -15.26
N ALA A 17 -0.16 -3.41 -14.56
CA ALA A 17 -1.05 -3.66 -13.42
C ALA A 17 -2.52 -3.39 -13.77
N ILE A 18 -3.42 -4.20 -13.22
CA ILE A 18 -4.86 -3.99 -13.33
C ILE A 18 -5.33 -3.22 -12.08
N PHE A 19 -5.88 -2.02 -12.31
CA PHE A 19 -6.45 -1.17 -11.27
C PHE A 19 -7.97 -1.37 -11.21
N GLN A 20 -8.44 -2.06 -10.19
CA GLN A 20 -9.86 -2.39 -9.98
C GLN A 20 -10.45 -1.49 -8.88
N PRO A 21 -11.27 -0.48 -9.24
CA PRO A 21 -11.95 0.36 -8.26
C PRO A 21 -12.91 -0.47 -7.39
N ARG A 22 -13.07 -0.08 -6.14
CA ARG A 22 -14.00 -0.67 -5.17
C ARG A 22 -15.06 0.34 -4.76
N GLU A 23 -16.27 -0.14 -4.45
CA GLU A 23 -17.28 0.70 -3.82
C GLU A 23 -16.82 1.07 -2.41
N THR A 24 -16.90 2.36 -2.08
CA THR A 24 -16.31 2.92 -0.86
C THR A 24 -16.91 4.29 -0.52
N GLU A 25 -16.79 4.69 0.75
CA GLU A 25 -17.04 6.06 1.21
C GLU A 25 -15.80 6.96 1.03
N HIS A 26 -14.65 6.37 0.73
CA HIS A 26 -13.42 7.06 0.39
C HIS A 26 -13.54 7.80 -0.94
N GLU A 27 -12.72 8.83 -1.12
CA GLU A 27 -12.66 9.57 -2.39
C GLU A 27 -12.21 8.66 -3.55
N LEU A 28 -11.33 7.72 -3.22
CA LEU A 28 -10.81 6.70 -4.12
C LEU A 28 -10.45 5.45 -3.31
N ASP A 29 -10.81 4.28 -3.80
CA ASP A 29 -10.29 3.00 -3.30
C ASP A 29 -10.11 2.04 -4.47
N VAL A 30 -8.89 1.56 -4.65
CA VAL A 30 -8.47 0.74 -5.79
C VAL A 30 -7.67 -0.45 -5.31
N LEU A 31 -8.11 -1.64 -5.68
CA LEU A 31 -7.31 -2.86 -5.60
C LEU A 31 -6.40 -2.93 -6.84
N ILE A 32 -5.11 -3.21 -6.63
CA ILE A 32 -4.11 -3.28 -7.69
C ILE A 32 -3.67 -4.74 -7.82
N LEU A 33 -3.97 -5.32 -8.98
CA LEU A 33 -3.65 -6.71 -9.31
C LEU A 33 -2.42 -6.75 -10.22
N THR A 34 -1.43 -7.55 -9.84
CA THR A 34 -0.23 -7.83 -10.62
C THR A 34 0.02 -9.34 -10.66
N ALA A 35 0.53 -9.84 -11.79
CA ALA A 35 0.84 -11.25 -11.98
C ALA A 35 2.04 -11.70 -11.11
N GLU A 36 2.97 -10.78 -10.82
CA GLU A 36 4.21 -11.08 -10.11
C GLU A 36 3.96 -11.41 -8.63
N GLN A 37 2.98 -10.73 -8.00
CA GLN A 37 2.73 -10.89 -6.56
C GLN A 37 1.75 -12.03 -6.30
N LYS A 38 2.27 -13.13 -5.76
CA LYS A 38 1.47 -14.35 -5.53
C LYS A 38 0.76 -14.37 -4.20
N LEU A 39 1.35 -13.81 -3.15
CA LEU A 39 0.85 -13.95 -1.78
C LEU A 39 -0.06 -12.80 -1.31
N TYR A 40 0.07 -11.62 -1.89
CA TYR A 40 -0.68 -10.42 -1.50
C TYR A 40 -1.06 -9.58 -2.71
N ASN A 41 -2.05 -8.71 -2.52
CA ASN A 41 -2.42 -7.67 -3.48
C ASN A 41 -2.05 -6.31 -2.91
N TYR A 42 -1.75 -5.35 -3.78
CA TYR A 42 -1.63 -3.96 -3.36
C TYR A 42 -2.99 -3.27 -3.42
N TYR A 43 -3.11 -2.17 -2.70
CA TYR A 43 -4.23 -1.26 -2.81
C TYR A 43 -3.74 0.18 -2.69
N LEU A 44 -4.51 1.10 -3.25
CA LEU A 44 -4.36 2.53 -3.07
C LEU A 44 -5.72 3.09 -2.69
N TRP A 45 -5.78 3.88 -1.63
CA TRP A 45 -7.01 4.58 -1.27
C TRP A 45 -6.72 6.00 -0.79
N ILE A 46 -7.70 6.88 -0.96
CA ILE A 46 -7.63 8.30 -0.60
C ILE A 46 -8.83 8.61 0.28
N GLU A 47 -8.58 9.12 1.47
CA GLU A 47 -9.64 9.57 2.39
C GLU A 47 -10.53 10.63 1.74
N SER A 48 -11.78 10.71 2.19
CA SER A 48 -12.70 11.77 1.79
C SER A 48 -12.06 13.14 2.06
N ASN A 49 -12.23 14.09 1.15
CA ASN A 49 -11.55 15.41 1.16
C ASN A 49 -10.04 15.37 0.87
N TRP A 50 -9.49 14.28 0.34
CA TRP A 50 -8.10 14.21 -0.13
C TRP A 50 -7.05 14.48 0.95
N THR A 51 -7.36 14.29 2.23
CA THR A 51 -6.43 14.58 3.34
C THR A 51 -5.27 13.59 3.42
N THR A 52 -5.56 12.33 3.10
CA THR A 52 -4.62 11.23 3.26
C THR A 52 -4.70 10.31 2.06
N LEU A 53 -3.55 9.93 1.53
CA LEU A 53 -3.41 8.82 0.59
C LEU A 53 -2.68 7.68 1.28
N ASN A 54 -3.19 6.47 1.11
CA ASN A 54 -2.59 5.26 1.63
C ASN A 54 -2.29 4.30 0.49
N ILE A 55 -1.09 3.75 0.48
CA ILE A 55 -0.71 2.62 -0.38
C ILE A 55 -0.39 1.46 0.54
N GLY A 56 -1.00 0.31 0.31
CA GLY A 56 -0.77 -0.83 1.17
C GLY A 56 -0.92 -2.16 0.48
N ALA A 57 -0.86 -3.21 1.29
CA ALA A 57 -0.97 -4.58 0.84
C ALA A 57 -1.97 -5.35 1.71
N THR A 58 -2.67 -6.29 1.09
CA THR A 58 -3.54 -7.24 1.76
C THR A 58 -3.14 -8.67 1.39
N LEU A 59 -3.12 -9.58 2.36
CA LEU A 59 -2.74 -10.97 2.13
C LEU A 59 -3.89 -11.70 1.42
N LYS A 60 -3.63 -12.35 0.28
CA LYS A 60 -4.68 -13.04 -0.49
C LYS A 60 -5.36 -14.16 0.31
N SER A 61 -4.63 -14.80 1.22
CA SER A 61 -5.15 -15.88 2.08
C SER A 61 -5.87 -15.40 3.34
N ALA A 62 -5.80 -14.11 3.66
CA ALA A 62 -6.47 -13.52 4.82
C ALA A 62 -6.74 -12.02 4.57
N PRO A 63 -7.58 -11.67 3.58
CA PRO A 63 -7.74 -10.31 3.09
C PRO A 63 -8.31 -9.33 4.14
N GLU A 64 -8.98 -9.87 5.16
CA GLU A 64 -9.58 -9.12 6.27
C GLU A 64 -8.58 -8.71 7.36
N LYS A 65 -7.35 -9.23 7.32
CA LYS A 65 -6.35 -8.98 8.36
C LYS A 65 -5.45 -7.81 8.00
N TYR A 66 -5.04 -7.07 9.02
CA TYR A 66 -4.03 -6.03 8.88
C TYR A 66 -2.71 -6.64 8.40
N PHE A 67 -2.12 -6.02 7.37
CA PHE A 67 -0.86 -6.49 6.82
C PHE A 67 0.18 -5.37 6.72
N TRP A 68 0.15 -4.52 5.69
CA TRP A 68 1.10 -3.41 5.57
C TRP A 68 0.46 -2.24 4.82
N TYR A 69 0.88 -1.02 5.16
CA TYR A 69 0.55 0.20 4.43
C TYR A 69 1.62 1.26 4.63
N GLU A 70 1.58 2.31 3.83
CA GLU A 70 2.28 3.56 4.01
C GLU A 70 1.32 4.70 3.67
N ALA A 71 1.40 5.79 4.42
CA ALA A 71 0.52 6.94 4.27
C ALA A 71 1.30 8.18 3.85
N CYS A 72 0.69 8.98 2.98
CA CYS A 72 1.07 10.35 2.69
C CYS A 72 -0.05 11.25 3.21
N GLU A 73 0.24 11.96 4.29
CA GLU A 73 -0.70 12.80 5.02
C GLU A 73 -0.27 14.26 4.94
N ASN A 74 -1.24 15.17 4.93
CA ASN A 74 -1.01 16.59 5.11
C ASN A 74 -2.07 17.19 6.04
N ASN A 75 -1.65 18.11 6.90
CA ASN A 75 -2.53 18.82 7.84
C ASN A 75 -3.20 20.06 7.22
N TYR A 76 -2.97 20.34 5.94
CA TYR A 76 -3.41 21.55 5.25
C TYR A 76 -4.46 21.27 4.16
N GLU A 77 -5.12 22.35 3.73
CA GLU A 77 -6.31 22.36 2.87
C GLU A 77 -6.21 21.51 1.60
N ASN A 78 -7.33 20.85 1.26
CA ASN A 78 -7.53 20.15 0.00
C ASN A 78 -7.46 21.14 -1.18
N ASN A 79 -6.28 21.28 -1.76
CA ASN A 79 -6.03 22.12 -2.92
C ASN A 79 -5.33 21.33 -4.04
N LEU A 80 -5.30 21.93 -5.23
CA LEU A 80 -4.73 21.28 -6.41
C LEU A 80 -3.24 20.95 -6.24
N GLU A 81 -2.48 21.79 -5.53
CA GLU A 81 -1.07 21.53 -5.27
C GLU A 81 -0.88 20.24 -4.46
N TRP A 82 -1.69 20.06 -3.41
CA TRP A 82 -1.67 18.86 -2.59
C TRP A 82 -2.07 17.62 -3.39
N ILE A 83 -3.13 17.68 -4.20
CA ILE A 83 -3.53 16.55 -5.06
C ILE A 83 -2.40 16.18 -6.04
N MET A 84 -1.67 17.18 -6.57
CA MET A 84 -0.50 16.93 -7.43
C MET A 84 0.68 16.31 -6.66
N GLN A 85 0.86 16.62 -5.38
CA GLN A 85 1.85 15.96 -4.52
C GLN A 85 1.47 14.49 -4.26
N LEU A 86 0.19 14.22 -3.99
CA LEU A 86 -0.34 12.85 -3.85
C LEU A 86 -0.12 12.02 -5.12
N LEU A 87 -0.30 12.62 -6.31
CA LEU A 87 -0.04 11.94 -7.57
C LEU A 87 1.44 11.61 -7.75
N LYS A 88 2.34 12.55 -7.47
CA LYS A 88 3.80 12.33 -7.52
C LYS A 88 4.23 11.26 -6.53
N TYR A 89 3.68 11.29 -5.32
CA TYR A 89 3.90 10.26 -4.30
C TYR A 89 3.45 8.89 -4.81
N SER A 90 2.25 8.81 -5.40
CA SER A 90 1.69 7.57 -5.96
C SER A 90 2.59 7.00 -7.04
N PHE A 91 3.06 7.80 -7.99
CA PHE A 91 4.01 7.33 -9.01
C PHE A 91 5.29 6.78 -8.38
N ARG A 92 5.88 7.51 -7.44
CA ARG A 92 7.14 7.10 -6.81
C ARG A 92 7.01 5.79 -6.03
N GLU A 93 5.96 5.62 -5.26
CA GLU A 93 5.80 4.41 -4.44
C GLU A 93 5.30 3.23 -5.27
N LEU A 94 4.35 3.43 -6.19
CA LEU A 94 3.89 2.35 -7.06
C LEU A 94 4.99 1.86 -8.02
N ASP A 95 5.90 2.72 -8.47
CA ASP A 95 7.07 2.31 -9.26
C ASP A 95 7.92 1.27 -8.50
N LYS A 96 8.21 1.54 -7.22
CA LYS A 96 8.94 0.58 -6.34
C LYS A 96 8.18 -0.74 -6.19
N LEU A 97 6.85 -0.68 -6.11
CA LEU A 97 6.01 -1.85 -5.79
C LEU A 97 5.65 -2.70 -7.01
N LEU A 98 5.54 -2.07 -8.19
CA LEU A 98 5.05 -2.72 -9.40
C LEU A 98 6.17 -3.09 -10.39
N ASN A 99 7.29 -2.36 -10.37
CA ASN A 99 8.39 -2.58 -11.32
C ASN A 99 9.59 -3.33 -10.74
N TYR A 100 9.57 -3.67 -9.45
CA TYR A 100 10.64 -4.42 -8.78
C TYR A 100 10.10 -5.61 -8.01
N GLU A 101 10.94 -6.63 -7.80
CA GLU A 101 10.61 -7.70 -6.86
C GLU A 101 10.46 -7.08 -5.46
N THR A 102 9.38 -7.43 -4.78
CA THR A 102 9.09 -6.92 -3.46
C THR A 102 8.87 -8.03 -2.46
N ARG A 103 9.12 -7.69 -1.20
CA ARG A 103 8.77 -8.56 -0.08
C ARG A 103 8.25 -7.77 1.09
N ILE A 104 7.36 -8.39 1.85
CA ILE A 104 6.91 -7.87 3.14
C ILE A 104 7.40 -8.82 4.23
N ILE A 105 8.05 -8.26 5.25
CA ILE A 105 8.61 -9.02 6.36
C ILE A 105 7.77 -8.73 7.59
N GLN A 106 7.04 -9.74 8.07
CA GLN A 106 6.33 -9.68 9.34
C GLN A 106 7.24 -10.20 10.45
N LYS A 107 7.43 -9.42 11.52
CA LYS A 107 8.15 -9.83 12.74
C LYS A 107 7.23 -9.76 13.95
N LYS A 108 7.07 -10.88 14.64
CA LYS A 108 6.28 -10.99 15.87
C LYS A 108 7.14 -10.60 17.07
N GLY A 109 6.82 -9.48 17.69
CA GLY A 109 7.32 -9.08 19.00
C GLY A 109 6.41 -9.57 20.12
N MET A 110 6.75 -9.21 21.37
CA MET A 110 5.97 -9.60 22.55
C MET A 110 4.67 -8.79 22.68
N ILE A 111 4.71 -7.49 22.34
CA ILE A 111 3.60 -6.54 22.50
C ILE A 111 3.20 -5.93 21.14
N THR A 112 4.11 -5.96 20.17
CA THR A 112 3.92 -5.39 18.85
C THR A 112 4.24 -6.40 17.76
N THR A 113 3.60 -6.26 16.61
CA THR A 113 4.01 -6.91 15.37
C THR A 113 4.48 -5.82 14.41
N SER A 114 5.62 -6.04 13.75
CA SER A 114 6.11 -5.09 12.74
C SER A 114 6.05 -5.69 11.35
N PHE A 115 5.82 -4.83 10.37
CA PHE A 115 5.82 -5.13 8.95
C PHE A 115 6.79 -4.20 8.25
N GLU A 116 7.72 -4.76 7.49
CA GLU A 116 8.69 -3.99 6.69
C GLU A 116 8.53 -4.39 5.23
N CYS A 117 8.19 -3.43 4.38
CA CYS A 117 8.14 -3.64 2.93
C CYS A 117 9.48 -3.25 2.33
N GLN A 118 9.98 -4.10 1.43
CA GLN A 118 11.23 -3.90 0.71
C GLN A 118 11.05 -4.20 -0.77
N TYR A 119 11.86 -3.55 -1.60
CA TYR A 119 11.96 -3.80 -3.03
C TYR A 119 13.42 -4.06 -3.43
N LEU A 120 13.64 -4.86 -4.47
CA LEU A 120 14.96 -5.31 -4.90
C LEU A 120 15.44 -4.52 -6.12
N THR A 121 16.56 -3.82 -5.98
CA THR A 121 17.37 -3.32 -7.11
C THR A 121 18.63 -4.20 -7.24
N ASP A 122 19.79 -3.68 -6.88
CA ASP A 122 21.03 -4.40 -6.56
C ASP A 122 21.00 -5.02 -5.15
N LYS A 123 20.23 -4.41 -4.25
CA LYS A 123 20.04 -4.83 -2.86
C LYS A 123 18.60 -4.57 -2.45
N TRP A 124 18.20 -5.16 -1.32
CA TRP A 124 16.91 -4.88 -0.72
C TRP A 124 16.88 -3.47 -0.13
N ASN A 125 16.06 -2.61 -0.71
CA ASN A 125 15.80 -1.25 -0.22
C ASN A 125 14.47 -1.21 0.53
N ARG A 126 14.40 -0.42 1.59
CA ARG A 126 13.19 -0.27 2.38
C ARG A 126 12.24 0.72 1.72
N VAL A 127 10.97 0.34 1.61
CA VAL A 127 9.85 1.26 1.32
C VAL A 127 9.46 1.92 2.65
N SER A 128 8.87 1.15 3.56
CA SER A 128 8.59 1.60 4.92
C SER A 128 8.61 0.46 5.94
N LYS A 129 8.47 0.82 7.21
CA LYS A 129 8.32 -0.11 8.32
C LYS A 129 7.32 0.42 9.33
N ASN A 130 6.25 -0.33 9.54
CA ASN A 130 5.22 0.02 10.51
C ASN A 130 5.18 -1.03 11.62
N SER A 131 4.79 -0.59 12.81
CA SER A 131 4.58 -1.48 13.95
C SER A 131 3.21 -1.25 14.52
N ILE A 132 2.55 -2.34 14.89
CA ILE A 132 1.20 -2.32 15.43
C ILE A 132 1.18 -3.03 16.77
N VAL A 133 0.54 -2.41 17.75
CA VAL A 133 0.32 -3.00 19.05
C VAL A 133 -0.70 -4.14 18.89
N HIS A 134 -0.57 -5.20 19.69
CA HIS A 134 -1.52 -6.33 19.69
C HIS A 134 -2.91 -5.97 20.27
N SER A 135 -3.38 -4.73 20.09
CA SER A 135 -4.70 -4.26 20.53
C SER A 135 -5.72 -4.46 19.41
N ASN A 136 -6.78 -5.25 19.63
CA ASN A 136 -7.99 -5.45 18.81
C ASN A 136 -7.85 -5.58 17.27
N ILE A 137 -6.63 -5.70 16.74
CA ILE A 137 -6.38 -5.76 15.30
C ILE A 137 -6.04 -7.19 14.93
N ALA A 138 -6.79 -7.73 13.98
CA ALA A 138 -6.56 -9.06 13.45
C ALA A 138 -5.28 -9.07 12.61
N LEU A 139 -4.30 -9.89 13.01
CA LEU A 139 -3.02 -10.05 12.33
C LEU A 139 -2.89 -11.44 11.69
N PRO A 140 -2.24 -11.57 10.53
CA PRO A 140 -1.88 -12.87 9.97
C PRO A 140 -1.03 -13.66 10.97
N LYS A 141 -1.41 -14.92 11.22
CA LYS A 141 -0.65 -15.80 12.08
C LYS A 141 0.61 -16.27 11.34
N ILE A 142 1.73 -16.29 12.05
CA ILE A 142 3.01 -16.81 11.54
C ILE A 142 3.57 -17.85 12.48
N HIS A 143 4.31 -18.80 11.92
CA HIS A 143 5.10 -19.75 12.68
C HIS A 143 6.47 -19.12 12.97
N GLY A 144 6.92 -19.16 14.22
CA GLY A 144 8.19 -18.56 14.64
C GLY A 144 8.13 -17.05 14.87
N ARG A 145 9.29 -16.39 14.79
CA ARG A 145 9.45 -14.95 15.09
C ARG A 145 9.33 -14.05 13.85
N ASN A 146 9.52 -14.59 12.65
CA ASN A 146 9.46 -13.83 11.41
C ASN A 146 8.81 -14.64 10.28
N LYS A 147 8.27 -13.95 9.29
CA LYS A 147 7.83 -14.51 8.01
C LYS A 147 8.10 -13.50 6.90
N VAL A 148 8.61 -13.99 5.78
CA VAL A 148 8.81 -13.21 4.55
C VAL A 148 7.73 -13.62 3.56
N TYR A 149 7.06 -12.63 2.99
CA TYR A 149 6.06 -12.79 1.93
C TYR A 149 6.62 -12.17 0.67
N THR A 150 6.59 -12.92 -0.44
CA THR A 150 7.03 -12.55 -1.79
C THR A 150 5.93 -12.89 -2.79
#